data_AF-A0A7Y5GCS4-F1
#
_entry.id   AF-A0A7Y5GCS4-F1
#
_cell.length_a   1.000
_cell.length_b   1.000
_cell.length_c   1.000
_cell.angle_alpha   90.00
_cell.angle_beta   90.00
_cell.angle_gamma   90.00
#
_symmetry.space_group_name_H-M   'P 1'
#
loop_
_entity.id
_entity.type
_entity.pdbx_description
1 polymer ?
#
loop_
_entity_poly.entity_id
_entity_poly.type
_entity_poly.pdbx_seq_one_letter_code
_entity_poly.pdbx_strand_id
1 'polypeptide(L)'
;MSRFMENAARIFEAAESAADAGSTLSNLTILINTGGGIRLVADCDWPLDSLQAERGAGMVYRVSQRAQTVRVEGRAGSRTCLFETETTKGVAQCLLAGTPLYFVEPPQSTPALLPAGTSQLPPAVWG
;
A
#
# COMPACT_ATOMS: atom_id res chain seq x y z
N MET A 1 16.84 21.38 -10.47
CA MET A 1 17.09 20.18 -9.63
C MET A 1 17.62 19.07 -10.56
N SER A 2 18.44 18.12 -10.11
CA SER A 2 18.83 17.00 -11.00
C SER A 2 17.76 15.91 -11.01
N ARG A 3 17.55 15.19 -12.12
CA ARG A 3 16.58 14.06 -12.20
C ARG A 3 16.67 13.07 -11.05
N PHE A 4 17.88 12.77 -10.58
CA PHE A 4 18.13 11.94 -9.40
C PHE A 4 17.39 12.44 -8.14
N MET A 5 17.47 13.74 -7.88
CA MET A 5 16.86 14.37 -6.70
C MET A 5 15.36 14.62 -6.90
N GLU A 6 14.92 14.89 -8.14
CA GLU A 6 13.48 14.98 -8.48
C GLU A 6 12.78 13.63 -8.29
N ASN A 7 13.42 12.55 -8.72
CA ASN A 7 12.91 11.19 -8.49
C ASN A 7 12.86 10.87 -7.00
N ALA A 8 13.92 11.17 -6.23
CA ALA A 8 13.94 10.96 -4.79
C ALA A 8 12.79 11.70 -4.09
N ALA A 9 12.57 12.98 -4.43
CA ALA A 9 11.51 13.79 -3.86
C ALA A 9 10.11 13.23 -4.18
N ARG A 10 9.87 12.83 -5.43
CA ARG A 10 8.58 12.22 -5.83
C ARG A 10 8.33 10.87 -5.16
N ILE A 11 9.38 10.06 -5.01
CA ILE A 11 9.30 8.77 -4.30
C ILE A 11 8.99 9.00 -2.82
N PHE A 12 9.64 9.99 -2.21
CA PHE A 12 9.42 10.37 -0.82
C PHE A 12 7.98 10.85 -0.58
N GLU A 13 7.48 11.78 -1.39
CA GLU A 13 6.09 12.26 -1.32
C GLU A 13 5.07 11.11 -1.46
N ALA A 14 5.30 10.18 -2.40
CA ALA A 14 4.43 9.02 -2.56
C ALA A 14 4.47 8.08 -1.36
N ALA A 15 5.65 7.86 -0.77
CA ALA A 15 5.80 7.04 0.42
C ALA A 15 5.16 7.69 1.66
N GLU A 16 5.30 9.01 1.83
CA GLU A 16 4.59 9.75 2.87
C GLU A 16 3.08 9.63 2.71
N SER A 17 2.55 9.84 1.50
CA SER A 17 1.12 9.72 1.24
C SER A 17 0.57 8.32 1.54
N ALA A 18 1.34 7.27 1.21
CA ALA A 18 0.96 5.89 1.52
C ALA A 18 1.00 5.59 3.03
N ALA A 19 1.99 6.13 3.75
CA ALA A 19 2.09 6.01 5.20
C ALA A 19 0.94 6.76 5.90
N ASP A 20 0.62 7.98 5.44
CA ASP A 20 -0.51 8.78 5.93
C ASP A 20 -1.87 8.10 5.65
N ALA A 21 -1.98 7.24 4.64
CA ALA A 21 -3.17 6.43 4.40
C ALA A 21 -3.29 5.20 5.32
N GLY A 22 -2.34 5.00 6.25
CA GLY A 22 -2.30 3.87 7.16
C GLY A 22 -1.77 2.57 6.53
N SER A 23 -1.19 2.64 5.34
CA SER A 23 -0.54 1.49 4.72
C SER A 23 0.84 1.27 5.34
N THR A 24 1.15 0.03 5.71
CA THR A 24 2.51 -0.34 6.14
C THR A 24 3.35 -0.57 4.88
N LEU A 25 4.37 0.27 4.69
CA LEU A 25 5.32 0.13 3.60
C LEU A 25 6.38 -0.92 3.97
N SER A 26 6.35 -2.05 3.26
CA SER A 26 7.49 -2.98 3.24
C SER A 26 8.75 -2.25 2.76
N ASN A 27 9.93 -2.70 3.21
CA ASN A 27 11.19 -2.14 2.74
C ASN A 27 11.28 -2.33 1.23
N LEU A 28 11.36 -1.25 0.45
CA LEU A 28 11.25 -1.30 -1.00
C LEU A 28 12.49 -0.70 -1.65
N THR A 29 13.07 -1.41 -2.60
CA THR A 29 14.19 -0.94 -3.40
C THR A 29 13.75 -0.70 -4.84
N ILE A 30 13.98 0.50 -5.34
CA ILE A 30 13.64 0.95 -6.68
C ILE A 30 14.94 1.14 -7.47
N LEU A 31 15.12 0.37 -8.53
CA LEU A 31 16.25 0.49 -9.45
C LEU A 31 15.77 1.13 -10.74
N ILE A 32 16.45 2.18 -11.16
CA ILE A 32 16.21 2.84 -12.45
C ILE A 32 17.48 2.68 -13.31
N ASN A 33 17.35 1.92 -14.39
CA ASN A 33 18.43 1.71 -15.34
C ASN A 33 18.70 2.99 -16.16
N THR A 34 19.88 3.08 -16.76
CA THR A 34 20.25 4.21 -17.64
C THR A 34 19.32 4.38 -18.84
N GLY A 35 18.71 3.29 -19.33
CA GLY A 35 17.65 3.31 -20.34
C GLY A 35 16.25 3.66 -19.82
N GLY A 36 16.10 4.02 -18.55
CA GLY A 36 14.82 4.41 -17.94
C GLY A 36 13.94 3.26 -17.45
N GLY A 37 14.35 2.00 -17.65
CA GLY A 37 13.64 0.85 -17.11
C GLY A 37 13.61 0.85 -15.58
N ILE A 38 12.44 0.63 -15.00
CA ILE A 38 12.21 0.65 -13.55
C ILE A 38 11.99 -0.77 -13.06
N ARG A 39 12.70 -1.16 -11.99
CA ARG A 39 12.51 -2.43 -11.28
C ARG A 39 12.26 -2.16 -9.80
N LEU A 40 11.24 -2.80 -9.27
CA LEU A 40 10.91 -2.76 -7.85
C LEU A 40 11.28 -4.11 -7.21
N VAL A 41 11.92 -4.05 -6.04
CA VAL A 41 12.33 -5.23 -5.27
C VAL A 41 11.95 -4.99 -3.81
N ALA A 42 11.03 -5.80 -3.29
CA ALA A 42 10.68 -5.79 -1.88
C ALA A 42 11.76 -6.50 -1.05
N ASP A 43 11.97 -6.02 0.18
CA ASP A 43 12.80 -6.61 1.23
C ASP A 43 14.21 -6.97 0.75
N CYS A 44 14.86 -6.01 0.06
CA CYS A 44 16.21 -6.18 -0.45
C CYS A 44 17.23 -5.54 0.50
N ASP A 45 18.08 -6.38 1.10
CA ASP A 45 19.12 -5.94 2.06
C ASP A 45 20.46 -5.58 1.41
N TRP A 46 20.61 -5.73 0.10
CA TRP A 46 21.87 -5.46 -0.59
C TRP A 46 22.28 -3.98 -0.50
N PRO A 47 23.56 -3.64 -0.27
CA PRO A 47 24.00 -2.25 -0.27
C PRO A 47 23.66 -1.51 -1.58
N LEU A 48 23.32 -0.22 -1.49
CA LEU A 48 22.95 0.60 -2.65
C LEU A 48 24.07 0.66 -3.71
N ASP A 49 25.33 0.69 -3.29
CA ASP A 49 26.49 0.61 -4.18
C ASP A 49 26.56 -0.72 -4.95
N SER A 50 26.31 -1.83 -4.27
CA SER A 50 26.34 -3.18 -4.84
C SER A 50 25.21 -3.37 -5.84
N LEU A 51 24.02 -2.85 -5.53
CA LEU A 51 22.90 -2.81 -6.48
C LEU A 51 23.20 -1.97 -7.72
N GLN A 52 23.98 -0.91 -7.55
CA GLN A 52 24.39 -0.08 -8.67
C GLN A 52 25.42 -0.78 -9.56
N ALA A 53 26.44 -1.40 -8.95
CA ALA A 53 27.54 -2.06 -9.65
C ALA A 53 27.09 -3.37 -10.34
N GLU A 54 26.37 -4.23 -9.62
CA GLU A 54 26.06 -5.60 -10.07
C GLU A 54 24.80 -5.69 -10.94
N ARG A 55 23.87 -4.72 -10.82
CA ARG A 55 22.58 -4.75 -11.53
C ARG A 55 22.43 -3.65 -12.58
N GLY A 56 23.49 -2.88 -12.84
CA GLY A 56 23.53 -1.89 -13.92
C GLY A 56 22.57 -0.71 -13.73
N ALA A 57 22.13 -0.46 -12.50
CA ALA A 57 21.22 0.65 -12.21
C ALA A 57 21.95 1.99 -12.33
N GLY A 58 21.37 2.93 -13.07
CA GLY A 58 21.88 4.31 -13.13
C GLY A 58 21.53 5.11 -11.88
N MET A 59 20.40 4.77 -11.25
CA MET A 59 19.94 5.33 -9.98
C MET A 59 19.28 4.22 -9.16
N VAL A 60 19.54 4.20 -7.86
CA VAL A 60 18.92 3.26 -6.91
C VAL A 60 18.33 4.05 -5.77
N TYR A 61 17.13 3.69 -5.33
CA TYR A 61 16.47 4.26 -4.17
C TYR A 61 16.02 3.15 -3.24
N ARG A 62 16.19 3.35 -1.93
CA ARG A 62 15.63 2.51 -0.89
C ARG A 62 14.63 3.30 -0.09
N VAL A 63 13.41 2.80 -0.04
CA VAL A 63 12.31 3.32 0.76
C VAL A 63 12.17 2.42 1.97
N SER A 64 12.25 3.00 3.15
CA SER A 64 12.01 2.29 4.40
C SER A 64 11.05 3.09 5.26
N GLN A 65 10.15 2.39 5.94
CA GLN A 65 9.30 2.96 6.97
C GLN A 65 9.71 2.36 8.30
N ARG A 66 10.01 3.21 9.28
CA ARG A 66 10.24 2.80 10.67
C ARG A 66 9.25 3.54 11.54
N ALA A 67 8.35 2.81 12.19
CA ALA A 67 7.25 3.40 12.95
C ALA A 67 6.50 4.47 12.12
N GLN A 68 6.71 5.76 12.42
CA GLN A 68 6.03 6.89 11.79
C GLN A 68 6.95 7.73 10.91
N THR A 69 8.19 7.28 10.70
CA THR A 69 9.17 7.97 9.87
C THR A 69 9.30 7.25 8.54
N VAL A 70 9.09 7.97 7.44
CA VAL A 70 9.42 7.53 6.08
C VAL A 70 10.82 8.02 5.76
N ARG A 71 11.64 7.13 5.19
CA ARG A 71 13.02 7.41 4.79
C ARG A 71 13.27 6.92 3.38
N VAL A 72 13.80 7.80 2.54
CA VAL A 72 14.23 7.48 1.17
C VAL A 72 15.71 7.79 1.03
N GLU A 73 16.51 6.73 0.84
CA GLU A 73 17.93 6.82 0.52
C GLU A 73 18.11 6.65 -0.98
N GLY A 74 18.82 7.56 -1.64
CA GLY A 74 19.12 7.48 -3.06
C GLY A 74 20.62 7.40 -3.32
N ARG A 75 21.01 6.70 -4.39
CA ARG A 75 22.37 6.71 -4.95
C ARG A 75 22.34 6.82 -6.48
N ALA A 76 23.25 7.65 -7.01
CA ALA A 76 23.53 7.77 -8.44
C ALA A 76 25.03 8.01 -8.64
N GLY A 77 25.80 6.92 -8.77
CA GLY A 77 27.24 6.94 -8.94
C GLY A 77 27.92 7.29 -7.62
N SER A 78 28.65 8.41 -7.61
CA SER A 78 29.25 8.97 -6.39
C SER A 78 28.27 9.83 -5.57
N ARG A 79 27.10 10.14 -6.12
CA ARG A 79 26.12 11.01 -5.46
C ARG A 79 25.17 10.18 -4.60
N THR A 80 24.85 10.70 -3.43
CA THR A 80 23.83 10.15 -2.53
C THR A 80 22.84 11.23 -2.13
N CYS A 81 21.64 10.82 -1.71
CA CYS A 81 20.67 11.70 -1.08
C CYS A 81 19.89 10.94 0.00
N LEU A 82 19.37 11.68 0.96
CA LEU A 82 18.53 11.17 2.03
C LEU A 82 17.36 12.14 2.22
N PHE A 83 16.14 11.62 2.13
CA PHE A 83 14.92 12.30 2.51
C PHE A 83 14.32 11.55 3.69
N GLU A 84 13.95 12.26 4.75
CA GLU A 84 13.43 11.66 5.97
C GLU A 84 12.42 12.59 6.62
N THR A 85 11.32 12.04 7.13
CA THR A 85 10.30 12.81 7.85
C THR A 85 10.56 12.75 9.35
N GLU A 86 10.60 13.91 10.01
CA GLU A 86 10.51 14.03 11.47
C GLU A 86 9.03 14.11 11.90
N THR A 87 8.26 13.02 11.86
CA THR A 87 6.82 13.11 12.17
C THR A 87 6.50 12.71 13.61
N THR A 88 5.83 13.63 14.33
CA THR A 88 5.13 13.43 15.62
C THR A 88 3.65 13.05 15.45
N LYS A 89 3.16 12.94 14.20
CA LYS A 89 1.74 12.79 13.86
C LYS A 89 1.09 11.46 14.21
N GLY A 90 1.82 10.35 14.26
CA GLY A 90 1.13 9.06 14.27
C GLY A 90 0.55 8.66 15.63
N VAL A 91 0.76 9.42 16.72
CA VAL A 91 -0.07 9.27 17.93
C VAL A 91 -1.51 9.72 17.64
N ALA A 92 -1.69 10.85 16.95
CA ALA A 92 -3.01 11.33 16.56
C ALA A 92 -3.70 10.40 15.55
N GLN A 93 -2.93 9.80 14.65
CA GLN A 93 -3.48 8.89 13.65
C GLN A 93 -3.84 7.52 14.22
N CYS A 94 -3.08 7.00 15.19
CA CYS A 94 -3.44 5.79 15.91
C CYS A 94 -4.77 5.95 16.68
N LEU A 95 -5.08 7.17 17.13
CA LEU A 95 -6.38 7.51 17.75
C LEU A 95 -7.52 7.58 16.73
N LEU A 96 -7.24 7.96 15.48
CA LEU A 96 -8.25 8.08 14.41
C LEU A 96 -8.53 6.75 13.69
N ALA A 97 -7.53 5.87 13.56
CA ALA A 97 -7.61 4.57 12.89
C ALA A 97 -8.55 3.56 13.58
N GLY A 98 -9.02 3.86 14.80
CA GLY A 98 -10.06 3.08 15.48
C GLY A 98 -11.48 3.27 14.91
N THR A 99 -11.66 4.16 13.94
CA THR A 99 -12.97 4.48 13.35
C THR A 99 -13.03 3.91 11.93
N PRO A 100 -13.73 2.79 11.68
CA PRO A 100 -13.91 2.31 10.32
C PRO A 100 -14.70 3.34 9.51
N LEU A 101 -14.06 3.92 8.48
CA LEU A 101 -14.68 4.90 7.56
C LEU A 101 -15.62 4.26 6.53
N TYR A 102 -15.90 2.97 6.67
CA TYR A 102 -16.83 2.25 5.84
C TYR A 102 -17.79 1.44 6.72
N PHE A 103 -19.06 1.53 6.38
CA PHE A 103 -20.12 0.70 6.94
C PHE A 103 -20.26 -0.54 6.06
N VAL A 104 -20.07 -1.73 6.63
CA VAL A 104 -20.44 -2.99 5.96
C VAL A 104 -21.92 -3.19 6.22
N GLU A 105 -22.75 -2.97 5.21
CA GLU A 105 -24.17 -3.30 5.31
C GLU A 105 -24.31 -4.83 5.38
N PRO A 106 -24.97 -5.38 6.42
CA PRO A 106 -25.20 -6.81 6.50
C PRO A 106 -26.05 -7.26 5.29
N PRO A 107 -25.80 -8.45 4.71
CA PRO A 107 -26.60 -8.94 3.60
C PRO A 107 -28.06 -8.98 4.03
N GLN A 108 -28.91 -8.26 3.29
CA GLN A 108 -30.35 -8.22 3.48
C GLN A 108 -30.86 -9.67 3.51
N SER A 109 -31.34 -10.12 4.67
CA SER A 109 -31.95 -11.43 4.85
C SER A 109 -33.04 -11.58 3.80
N THR A 110 -32.82 -12.46 2.83
CA THR A 110 -33.81 -12.77 1.80
C THR A 110 -35.05 -13.29 2.53
N PRO A 111 -36.24 -12.69 2.36
CA PRO A 111 -37.43 -13.21 3.00
C PRO A 111 -37.65 -14.63 2.49
N ALA A 112 -37.69 -15.58 3.41
CA ALA A 112 -37.98 -16.97 3.12
C ALA A 112 -39.33 -17.04 2.41
N LEU A 113 -39.32 -17.39 1.12
CA LEU A 113 -40.53 -17.75 0.39
C LEU A 113 -41.09 -19.01 1.04
N LEU A 114 -42.14 -18.84 1.85
CA LEU A 114 -42.91 -19.95 2.39
C LEU A 114 -43.51 -20.73 1.21
N PRO A 115 -43.39 -22.07 1.17
CA PRO A 115 -44.04 -22.86 0.13
C PRO A 115 -45.56 -22.66 0.23
N ALA A 116 -46.16 -22.27 -0.90
CA ALA A 116 -47.60 -22.15 -1.04
C ALA A 116 -48.26 -23.48 -0.65
N GLY A 117 -49.09 -23.43 0.39
CA GLY A 117 -49.85 -24.58 0.88
C GLY A 117 -50.70 -25.18 -0.24
N THR A 118 -50.57 -26.49 -0.42
CA THR A 118 -51.46 -27.29 -1.26
C THR A 118 -52.87 -27.25 -0.68
N SER A 119 -53.78 -26.58 -1.39
CA SER A 119 -55.20 -26.56 -1.10
C SER A 119 -55.76 -27.98 -1.27
N GLN A 120 -56.09 -28.62 -0.16
CA GLN A 120 -56.68 -29.96 -0.11
C GLN A 120 -58.20 -29.85 -0.34
N LEU A 121 -58.69 -30.48 -1.40
CA LEU A 121 -60.13 -30.56 -1.75
C LEU A 121 -60.93 -31.31 -0.65
N PRO A 122 -62.19 -30.90 -0.37
CA PRO A 122 -63.05 -31.59 0.59
C PRO A 122 -63.62 -32.90 0.01
N PRO A 123 -63.91 -33.91 0.84
CA PRO A 123 -64.55 -35.13 0.39
C PRO A 123 -66.02 -34.89 0.02
N ALA A 124 -66.45 -35.48 -1.11
CA ALA A 124 -67.81 -35.48 -1.58
C ALA A 124 -68.71 -36.32 -0.64
N VAL A 125 -69.81 -35.72 -0.18
CA VAL A 125 -70.92 -36.44 0.46
C VAL A 125 -71.85 -36.96 -0.64
N TRP A 126 -72.13 -38.25 -0.65
CA TRP A 126 -73.25 -38.86 -1.38
C TRP A 126 -74.08 -39.60 -0.34
N GLY A 127 -75.40 -39.42 -0.43
CA GLY A 127 -76.38 -39.76 0.61
C GLY A 127 -76.69 -41.25 0.76
#